data_AF-A0A7Y3V5U3-F1
#
_entry.id   AF-A0A7Y3V5U3-F1
#
_cell.length_a   1.000
_cell.length_b   1.000
_cell.length_c   1.000
_cell.angle_alpha   90.00
_cell.angle_beta   90.00
_cell.angle_gamma   90.00
#
_symmetry.space_group_name_H-M   'P 1'
#
loop_
_entity.id
_entity.type
_entity.pdbx_description
1 polymer ?
#
loop_
_entity_poly.entity_id
_entity_poly.type
_entity_poly.pdbx_seq_one_letter_code
_entity_poly.pdbx_strand_id
1 'polypeptide(L)'
;MKPKLYIVFIFLSFLLLSCKKEISLPYQIQNFEVLTNWEKENLDSIKTLFLDYSGALQGFLIPSTNQVPEGHFSFSFQIKNNGNTEEFFYKIYYQNETYKFEEGEIFDYENFYGSWKNTDIGFKTTGNILQNKIITISDSINIIGNPRNEEKYFENNINHRWKRNPRTGIYRFMLVVVPKSVIEKKHIPEYIINIAKRKDSLFVNPFTFFLKTPLPNNYTVMLAKEKLKVVAKPDLGKGVYVNQGRFSEEYKKSFFNTQCNSDSLLNQNAAFEIFINYVDPSTRFENIPLIKDIFKEGYSKTEYNWNRAYYKRSELIATSASTTEYPCENVFSDSKENKIIIKNPAANYTDWRKESVGIVSRHGLTYGKIRVKAKLTELLNKDNMWNGLTNAIWLIYQGGEWNQRRICNKKGYMASYWGGGNDQRAAKIDYSEIDFEILKTASYCPDHLFPPLYPTPLSTFKNHHAWNVPWPEEVLLHDADVVVACTNWDMACPEPQNYGVGCQDIIYQNQVFSNHRWDHNYRALTQKSYARDNELFSSPYYYFEIEWKPTEIFWRIGPEPHKMKQVGYMNNTVTSIPNNQMVLIITQEFHNTKWWPGTPYEQHYIPFPGNDYVGEIYEVIIE
;
A
#
# COMPACT_ATOMS: atom_id res chain seq x y z
N MET A 1 -6.72 -78.37 -18.08
CA MET A 1 -7.42 -77.18 -17.57
C MET A 1 -6.55 -75.95 -17.80
N LYS A 2 -7.10 -74.92 -18.43
CA LYS A 2 -6.41 -73.74 -18.99
C LYS A 2 -6.09 -72.70 -17.90
N PRO A 3 -4.85 -72.18 -17.85
CA PRO A 3 -4.67 -70.75 -17.58
C PRO A 3 -3.49 -70.21 -18.40
N LYS A 4 -3.66 -70.02 -19.71
CA LYS A 4 -2.69 -69.26 -20.54
C LYS A 4 -3.34 -68.25 -21.49
N LEU A 5 -4.65 -68.03 -21.40
CA LEU A 5 -5.39 -67.16 -22.33
C LEU A 5 -5.80 -65.79 -21.75
N TYR A 6 -5.73 -65.58 -20.43
CA TYR A 6 -6.19 -64.33 -19.79
C TYR A 6 -5.13 -63.22 -19.71
N ILE A 7 -3.83 -63.56 -19.72
CA ILE A 7 -2.75 -62.55 -19.61
C ILE A 7 -2.50 -61.82 -20.94
N VAL A 8 -2.78 -62.47 -22.08
CA VAL A 8 -2.64 -61.84 -23.40
C VAL A 8 -3.77 -60.83 -23.67
N PHE A 9 -4.97 -61.05 -23.12
CA PHE A 9 -6.09 -60.12 -23.31
C PHE A 9 -5.96 -58.83 -22.47
N ILE A 10 -5.36 -58.89 -21.28
CA ILE A 10 -5.15 -57.71 -20.42
C ILE A 10 -4.01 -56.83 -20.96
N PHE A 11 -2.98 -57.42 -21.58
CA PHE A 11 -1.92 -56.64 -22.24
C PHE A 11 -2.39 -56.00 -23.56
N LEU A 12 -3.30 -56.64 -24.31
CA LEU A 12 -3.90 -56.02 -25.50
C LEU A 12 -4.88 -54.89 -25.17
N SER A 13 -5.58 -54.94 -24.02
CA SER A 13 -6.45 -53.84 -23.59
C SER A 13 -5.70 -52.59 -23.12
N PHE A 14 -4.45 -52.72 -22.66
CA PHE A 14 -3.60 -51.56 -22.30
C PHE A 14 -2.92 -50.91 -23.51
N LEU A 15 -2.74 -51.64 -24.62
CA LEU A 15 -2.20 -51.08 -25.88
C LEU A 15 -3.23 -50.26 -26.69
N LEU A 16 -4.53 -50.42 -26.41
CA LEU A 16 -5.59 -49.66 -27.09
C LEU A 16 -5.99 -48.35 -26.37
N LEU A 17 -5.42 -48.05 -25.20
CA LEU A 17 -5.68 -46.82 -24.43
C LEU A 17 -4.58 -45.75 -24.56
N SER A 18 -3.53 -45.98 -25.36
CA SER A 18 -2.38 -45.06 -25.47
C SER A 18 -2.25 -44.33 -26.82
N CYS A 19 -3.29 -44.28 -27.64
CA CYS A 19 -3.35 -43.36 -28.78
C CYS A 19 -4.27 -42.19 -28.49
N LYS A 20 -3.84 -41.27 -27.59
CA LYS A 20 -4.27 -39.88 -27.73
C LYS A 20 -3.63 -39.38 -29.02
N LYS A 21 -4.39 -39.43 -30.12
CA LYS A 21 -4.03 -38.79 -31.38
C LYS A 21 -3.82 -37.31 -31.03
N GLU A 22 -2.56 -36.85 -30.99
CA GLU A 22 -2.29 -35.42 -30.94
C GLU A 22 -2.97 -34.82 -32.16
N ILE A 23 -4.07 -34.11 -31.92
CA ILE A 23 -4.77 -33.37 -32.96
C ILE A 23 -3.83 -32.19 -33.25
N SER A 24 -2.97 -32.34 -34.27
CA SER A 24 -2.18 -31.22 -34.75
C SER A 24 -3.14 -30.20 -35.35
N LEU A 25 -3.15 -28.99 -34.80
CA LEU A 25 -3.89 -27.88 -35.39
C LEU A 25 -3.41 -27.64 -36.84
N PRO A 26 -4.30 -27.23 -37.75
CA PRO A 26 -3.92 -26.91 -39.14
C PRO A 26 -3.10 -25.62 -39.26
N TYR A 27 -2.59 -25.09 -38.15
CA TYR A 27 -1.75 -23.90 -38.11
C TYR A 27 -0.81 -23.97 -36.91
N GLN A 28 0.24 -23.15 -36.94
CA GLN A 28 1.21 -23.03 -35.86
C GLN A 28 1.47 -21.55 -35.57
N ILE A 29 1.58 -21.21 -34.29
CA ILE A 29 1.99 -19.89 -33.83
C ILE A 29 3.46 -19.99 -33.38
N GLN A 30 4.27 -19.03 -33.78
CA GLN A 30 5.71 -19.00 -33.52
C GLN A 30 6.15 -17.58 -33.16
N ASN A 31 7.31 -17.45 -32.50
CA ASN A 31 8.01 -16.18 -32.29
C ASN A 31 7.13 -15.06 -31.69
N PHE A 32 6.36 -15.36 -30.63
CA PHE A 32 5.64 -14.31 -29.91
C PHE A 32 6.58 -13.54 -29.02
N GLU A 33 6.85 -12.31 -29.43
CA GLU A 33 7.72 -11.36 -28.75
C GLU A 33 6.89 -10.15 -28.34
N VAL A 34 7.01 -9.74 -27.09
CA VAL A 34 6.34 -8.54 -26.55
C VAL A 34 7.36 -7.52 -26.08
N LEU A 35 6.92 -6.26 -25.98
CA LEU A 35 7.76 -5.16 -25.51
C LEU A 35 8.98 -4.97 -26.44
N THR A 36 8.82 -5.18 -27.75
CA THR A 36 9.95 -5.19 -28.70
C THR A 36 10.60 -3.82 -28.87
N ASN A 37 9.87 -2.75 -28.61
CA ASN A 37 10.36 -1.36 -28.59
C ASN A 37 10.74 -0.86 -27.19
N TRP A 38 10.99 -1.77 -26.23
CA TRP A 38 11.47 -1.44 -24.90
C TRP A 38 12.72 -2.25 -24.58
N GLU A 39 13.89 -1.60 -24.58
CA GLU A 39 15.19 -2.28 -24.55
C GLU A 39 16.00 -2.05 -23.27
N LYS A 40 15.45 -1.39 -22.23
CA LYS A 40 16.20 -1.16 -20.98
C LYS A 40 16.63 -2.48 -20.31
N GLU A 41 17.92 -2.56 -19.99
CA GLU A 41 18.63 -3.77 -19.56
C GLU A 41 18.06 -4.44 -18.28
N ASN A 42 17.95 -5.78 -18.31
CA ASN A 42 18.66 -6.77 -17.46
C ASN A 42 17.85 -7.98 -16.97
N LEU A 43 18.55 -9.13 -16.94
CA LEU A 43 18.27 -10.46 -16.35
C LEU A 43 17.00 -11.20 -16.81
N ASP A 44 17.21 -12.39 -17.38
CA ASP A 44 16.22 -13.46 -17.50
C ASP A 44 14.82 -13.03 -17.98
N SER A 45 14.77 -12.30 -19.11
CA SER A 45 13.55 -11.85 -19.80
C SER A 45 12.61 -10.92 -19.03
N ILE A 46 13.02 -10.32 -17.91
CA ILE A 46 12.21 -9.33 -17.17
C ILE A 46 12.66 -7.91 -17.53
N LYS A 47 11.77 -7.12 -18.14
CA LYS A 47 12.04 -5.72 -18.48
C LYS A 47 11.44 -4.80 -17.41
N THR A 48 12.26 -3.93 -16.81
CA THR A 48 11.79 -2.98 -15.78
C THR A 48 11.36 -1.65 -16.38
N LEU A 49 10.25 -1.08 -15.90
CA LEU A 49 9.74 0.24 -16.24
C LEU A 49 9.32 0.99 -14.97
N PHE A 50 9.73 2.25 -14.86
CA PHE A 50 9.33 3.16 -13.78
C PHE A 50 8.12 3.98 -14.23
N LEU A 51 7.05 4.04 -13.43
CA LEU A 51 5.86 4.85 -13.72
C LEU A 51 6.23 6.31 -14.03
N ASP A 52 5.62 6.84 -15.08
CA ASP A 52 5.74 8.25 -15.45
C ASP A 52 4.68 9.07 -14.72
N TYR A 53 5.13 9.97 -13.84
CA TYR A 53 4.27 10.81 -13.02
C TYR A 53 3.80 12.09 -13.72
N SER A 54 4.36 12.45 -14.87
CA SER A 54 3.96 13.65 -15.60
C SER A 54 2.52 13.55 -16.08
N GLY A 55 1.64 14.39 -15.53
CA GLY A 55 0.20 14.40 -15.86
C GLY A 55 -0.57 13.18 -15.33
N ALA A 56 0.01 12.40 -14.41
CA ALA A 56 -0.54 11.12 -13.97
C ALA A 56 -1.78 11.21 -13.06
N LEU A 57 -2.21 12.42 -12.67
CA LEU A 57 -3.48 12.62 -11.96
C LEU A 57 -4.71 12.17 -12.77
N GLN A 58 -4.59 12.07 -14.11
CA GLN A 58 -5.63 11.51 -14.96
C GLN A 58 -5.60 9.97 -15.00
N GLY A 59 -4.57 9.36 -14.40
CA GLY A 59 -4.31 7.93 -14.34
C GLY A 59 -3.06 7.58 -15.14
N PHE A 60 -2.29 6.59 -14.67
CA PHE A 60 -1.08 6.18 -15.38
C PHE A 60 -1.41 5.49 -16.72
N LEU A 61 -0.56 5.78 -17.71
CA LEU A 61 -0.49 5.16 -19.03
C LEU A 61 0.89 4.54 -19.18
N ILE A 62 0.96 3.24 -19.48
CA ILE A 62 2.21 2.51 -19.62
C ILE A 62 2.25 1.83 -21.01
N PRO A 63 3.27 2.09 -21.83
CA PRO A 63 4.24 3.17 -21.68
C PRO A 63 3.61 4.53 -22.03
N SER A 64 4.09 5.61 -21.44
CA SER A 64 3.86 6.98 -21.88
C SER A 64 4.81 7.36 -23.03
N THR A 65 4.59 8.52 -23.65
CA THR A 65 5.51 9.07 -24.68
C THR A 65 6.89 9.44 -24.14
N ASN A 66 7.02 9.64 -22.81
CA ASN A 66 8.31 9.88 -22.17
C ASN A 66 9.09 8.58 -21.92
N GLN A 67 8.41 7.44 -21.94
CA GLN A 67 9.02 6.12 -21.76
C GLN A 67 9.32 5.49 -23.12
N VAL A 68 8.36 5.54 -24.04
CA VAL A 68 8.49 4.99 -25.40
C VAL A 68 7.94 6.03 -26.37
N PRO A 69 8.67 6.45 -27.42
CA PRO A 69 8.25 7.54 -28.31
C PRO A 69 6.84 7.37 -28.90
N GLU A 70 6.46 6.14 -29.25
CA GLU A 70 5.13 5.86 -29.81
C GLU A 70 4.01 5.83 -28.76
N GLY A 71 4.35 5.87 -27.46
CA GLY A 71 3.40 5.81 -26.36
C GLY A 71 2.65 4.49 -26.27
N HIS A 72 3.22 3.39 -26.78
CA HIS A 72 2.68 2.02 -26.68
C HIS A 72 3.79 0.97 -26.74
N PHE A 73 3.55 -0.23 -26.21
CA PHE A 73 4.45 -1.37 -26.42
C PHE A 73 4.10 -2.11 -27.70
N SER A 74 5.11 -2.39 -28.50
CA SER A 74 5.00 -3.23 -29.69
C SER A 74 5.11 -4.72 -29.33
N PHE A 75 4.36 -5.54 -30.04
CA PHE A 75 4.52 -6.99 -30.02
C PHE A 75 4.37 -7.56 -31.43
N SER A 76 4.94 -8.75 -31.64
CA SER A 76 4.84 -9.47 -32.91
C SER A 76 4.72 -10.97 -32.69
N PHE A 77 4.17 -11.66 -33.67
CA PHE A 77 4.15 -13.12 -33.72
C PHE A 77 3.98 -13.61 -35.15
N GLN A 78 4.31 -14.87 -35.40
CA GLN A 78 4.16 -15.51 -36.70
C GLN A 78 3.05 -16.54 -36.69
N ILE A 79 2.28 -16.59 -37.77
CA ILE A 79 1.29 -17.65 -38.03
C ILE A 79 1.71 -18.40 -39.28
N LYS A 80 1.93 -19.70 -39.14
CA LYS A 80 2.09 -20.62 -40.25
C LYS A 80 0.78 -21.36 -40.47
N ASN A 81 0.11 -21.11 -41.60
CA ASN A 81 -1.08 -21.87 -41.97
C ASN A 81 -0.67 -23.15 -42.71
N ASN A 82 -0.86 -24.32 -42.10
CA ASN A 82 -0.59 -25.62 -42.73
C ASN A 82 -1.85 -26.25 -43.37
N GLY A 83 -3.01 -25.64 -43.17
CA GLY A 83 -4.30 -26.08 -43.70
C GLY A 83 -4.70 -25.33 -44.97
N ASN A 84 -6.00 -25.30 -45.26
CA ASN A 84 -6.55 -24.50 -46.36
C ASN A 84 -6.43 -23.00 -46.04
N THR A 85 -6.54 -22.15 -47.07
CA THR A 85 -6.66 -20.71 -46.88
C THR A 85 -7.75 -20.40 -45.85
N GLU A 86 -7.35 -19.77 -44.75
CA GLU A 86 -8.23 -19.51 -43.61
C GLU A 86 -7.89 -18.15 -42.99
N GLU A 87 -8.90 -17.54 -42.39
CA GLU A 87 -8.79 -16.32 -41.60
C GLU A 87 -8.61 -16.68 -40.13
N PHE A 88 -7.66 -16.02 -39.45
CA PHE A 88 -7.40 -16.19 -38.03
C PHE A 88 -7.73 -14.91 -37.26
N PHE A 89 -7.98 -15.09 -35.98
CA PHE A 89 -8.37 -14.06 -35.04
C PHE A 89 -7.42 -14.13 -33.85
N TYR A 90 -6.91 -12.99 -33.40
CA TYR A 90 -5.97 -12.93 -32.29
C TYR A 90 -6.36 -11.92 -31.22
N LYS A 91 -5.98 -12.22 -29.97
CA LYS A 91 -6.13 -11.32 -28.83
C LYS A 91 -4.99 -11.51 -27.84
N ILE A 92 -4.50 -10.40 -27.30
CA ILE A 92 -3.50 -10.36 -26.24
C ILE A 92 -4.16 -10.01 -24.91
N TYR A 93 -3.72 -10.67 -23.84
CA TYR A 93 -4.14 -10.43 -22.47
C TYR A 93 -2.91 -10.23 -21.58
N TYR A 94 -3.05 -9.45 -20.52
CA TYR A 94 -2.01 -9.31 -19.51
C TYR A 94 -2.58 -9.29 -18.09
N GLN A 95 -1.83 -9.88 -17.17
CA GLN A 95 -2.19 -10.00 -15.75
C GLN A 95 -1.00 -9.68 -14.85
N ASN A 96 -1.27 -9.21 -13.64
CA ASN A 96 -0.24 -8.99 -12.63
C ASN A 96 0.05 -10.33 -11.92
N GLU A 97 1.33 -10.69 -11.81
CA GLU A 97 1.80 -11.94 -11.21
C GLU A 97 2.30 -11.74 -9.77
N THR A 98 2.72 -10.53 -9.40
CA THR A 98 3.27 -10.26 -8.06
C THR A 98 2.19 -10.26 -6.98
N TYR A 99 1.06 -9.63 -7.25
CA TYR A 99 -0.05 -9.45 -6.31
C TYR A 99 -1.29 -10.20 -6.79
N LYS A 100 -1.10 -11.48 -7.09
CA LYS A 100 -2.15 -12.37 -7.58
C LYS A 100 -2.73 -13.26 -6.48
N PHE A 101 -4.02 -13.54 -6.57
CA PHE A 101 -4.66 -14.67 -5.92
C PHE A 101 -4.29 -15.98 -6.63
N GLU A 102 -4.47 -17.09 -5.93
CA GLU A 102 -4.35 -18.42 -6.54
C GLU A 102 -5.34 -18.57 -7.72
N GLU A 103 -4.86 -19.09 -8.84
CA GLU A 103 -5.65 -19.21 -10.08
C GLU A 103 -6.73 -20.29 -9.93
N GLY A 104 -8.00 -19.96 -10.20
CA GLY A 104 -9.15 -20.83 -9.99
C GLY A 104 -9.92 -20.58 -8.70
N GLU A 105 -9.38 -19.77 -7.79
CA GLU A 105 -10.10 -19.30 -6.59
C GLU A 105 -11.05 -18.15 -6.92
N ILE A 106 -12.01 -17.87 -6.03
CA ILE A 106 -13.10 -16.91 -6.24
C ILE A 106 -12.65 -15.49 -6.63
N PHE A 107 -11.42 -15.08 -6.28
CA PHE A 107 -10.87 -13.75 -6.56
C PHE A 107 -9.80 -13.72 -7.67
N ASP A 108 -9.57 -14.83 -8.39
CA ASP A 108 -8.54 -14.88 -9.43
C ASP A 108 -8.78 -13.90 -10.59
N TYR A 109 -10.01 -13.44 -10.77
CA TYR A 109 -10.40 -12.41 -11.73
C TYR A 109 -9.77 -11.05 -11.45
N GLU A 110 -9.27 -10.82 -10.23
CA GLU A 110 -8.51 -9.62 -9.88
C GLU A 110 -7.04 -9.70 -10.29
N ASN A 111 -6.53 -10.88 -10.66
CA ASN A 111 -5.18 -11.03 -11.22
C ASN A 111 -5.12 -10.42 -12.62
N PHE A 112 -6.17 -10.71 -13.39
CA PHE A 112 -6.35 -10.21 -14.74
C PHE A 112 -6.49 -8.70 -14.73
N TYR A 113 -5.65 -8.04 -15.52
CA TYR A 113 -5.66 -6.59 -15.59
C TYR A 113 -6.30 -6.11 -16.90
N GLY A 114 -5.82 -6.50 -18.09
CA GLY A 114 -6.39 -5.95 -19.33
C GLY A 114 -6.00 -6.61 -20.64
N SER A 115 -6.42 -5.97 -21.74
CA SER A 115 -6.16 -6.36 -23.14
C SER A 115 -5.97 -5.11 -24.00
N TRP A 116 -6.80 -4.89 -25.02
CA TRP A 116 -6.76 -3.66 -25.80
C TRP A 116 -7.20 -2.44 -24.99
N LYS A 117 -6.64 -1.28 -25.33
CA LYS A 117 -7.06 0.02 -24.77
C LYS A 117 -8.54 0.30 -25.02
N ASN A 118 -9.06 -0.08 -26.19
CA ASN A 118 -10.48 -0.06 -26.50
C ASN A 118 -11.10 -1.44 -26.21
N THR A 119 -11.94 -1.51 -25.17
CA THR A 119 -12.59 -2.76 -24.73
C THR A 119 -13.59 -3.32 -25.73
N ASP A 120 -14.10 -2.51 -26.66
CA ASP A 120 -15.03 -2.95 -27.70
C ASP A 120 -14.35 -3.81 -28.76
N ILE A 121 -13.02 -3.76 -28.82
CA ILE A 121 -12.24 -4.64 -29.66
C ILE A 121 -12.24 -6.04 -29.02
N GLY A 122 -12.88 -7.00 -29.69
CA GLY A 122 -12.79 -8.42 -29.37
C GLY A 122 -11.44 -9.01 -29.81
N PHE A 123 -11.49 -10.02 -30.66
CA PHE A 123 -10.32 -10.51 -31.39
C PHE A 123 -10.14 -9.69 -32.68
N LYS A 124 -8.90 -9.32 -33.00
CA LYS A 124 -8.54 -8.70 -34.28
C LYS A 124 -8.34 -9.78 -35.35
N THR A 125 -8.67 -9.48 -36.60
CA THR A 125 -8.47 -10.41 -37.72
C THR A 125 -7.06 -10.28 -38.30
N THR A 126 -6.51 -11.40 -38.78
CA THR A 126 -5.26 -11.45 -39.56
C THR A 126 -5.49 -11.24 -41.05
N GLY A 127 -6.75 -11.18 -41.49
CA GLY A 127 -7.14 -11.44 -42.87
C GLY A 127 -6.90 -12.91 -43.26
N ASN A 128 -7.14 -13.22 -44.54
CA ASN A 128 -6.92 -14.56 -45.08
C ASN A 128 -5.42 -14.88 -45.20
N ILE A 129 -5.01 -16.01 -44.64
CA ILE A 129 -3.65 -16.55 -44.78
C ILE A 129 -3.72 -17.73 -45.73
N LEU A 130 -3.03 -17.63 -46.87
CA LEU A 130 -2.99 -18.71 -47.85
C LEU A 130 -2.36 -19.98 -47.27
N GLN A 131 -2.76 -21.13 -47.80
CA GLN A 131 -2.18 -22.42 -47.46
C GLN A 131 -0.64 -22.41 -47.57
N ASN A 132 0.02 -23.01 -46.57
CA ASN A 132 1.47 -23.13 -46.42
C ASN A 132 2.22 -21.79 -46.37
N LYS A 133 1.54 -20.66 -46.11
CA LYS A 133 2.19 -19.37 -45.89
C LYS A 133 2.44 -19.10 -44.42
N ILE A 134 3.53 -18.37 -44.20
CA ILE A 134 3.88 -17.76 -42.92
C ILE A 134 3.69 -16.26 -43.07
N ILE A 135 2.98 -15.64 -42.15
CA ILE A 135 2.92 -14.19 -42.05
C ILE A 135 3.37 -13.76 -40.65
N THR A 136 3.96 -12.57 -40.59
CA THR A 136 4.26 -11.88 -39.33
C THR A 136 3.14 -10.89 -39.06
N ILE A 137 2.57 -10.95 -37.86
CA ILE A 137 1.64 -9.95 -37.34
C ILE A 137 2.41 -9.06 -36.38
N SER A 138 2.27 -7.75 -36.51
CA SER A 138 2.81 -6.74 -35.61
C SER A 138 1.68 -5.82 -35.16
N ASP A 139 1.62 -5.54 -33.86
CA ASP A 139 0.56 -4.73 -33.25
C ASP A 139 1.06 -4.14 -31.92
N SER A 140 0.22 -3.41 -31.19
CA SER A 140 0.63 -2.73 -29.97
C SER A 140 -0.42 -2.74 -28.85
N ILE A 141 0.06 -2.48 -27.63
CA ILE A 141 -0.76 -2.41 -26.41
C ILE A 141 -0.36 -1.25 -25.50
N ASN A 142 -1.31 -0.86 -24.65
CA ASN A 142 -1.10 0.01 -23.50
C ASN A 142 -1.64 -0.67 -22.23
N ILE A 143 -0.94 -0.55 -21.12
CA ILE A 143 -1.46 -0.84 -19.79
C ILE A 143 -1.96 0.49 -19.20
N ILE A 144 -3.24 0.57 -18.87
CA ILE A 144 -3.92 1.83 -18.51
C ILE A 144 -4.71 1.69 -17.21
N GLY A 145 -4.97 2.81 -16.55
CA GLY A 145 -5.95 2.85 -15.48
C GLY A 145 -7.38 2.52 -15.96
N ASN A 146 -8.17 1.88 -15.10
CA ASN A 146 -9.48 1.28 -15.41
C ASN A 146 -9.50 0.49 -16.74
N PRO A 147 -8.69 -0.59 -16.84
CA PRO A 147 -8.47 -1.33 -18.09
C PRO A 147 -9.69 -2.09 -18.60
N ARG A 148 -10.70 -2.33 -17.75
CA ARG A 148 -11.93 -3.05 -18.07
C ARG A 148 -13.13 -2.12 -18.31
N ASN A 149 -12.92 -0.80 -18.33
CA ASN A 149 -13.99 0.19 -18.41
C ASN A 149 -15.13 -0.09 -17.40
N GLU A 150 -14.77 -0.39 -16.15
CA GLU A 150 -15.76 -0.61 -15.10
C GLU A 150 -16.55 0.68 -14.84
N GLU A 151 -17.89 0.60 -14.93
CA GLU A 151 -18.83 1.73 -14.83
C GLU A 151 -18.68 2.54 -13.54
N LYS A 152 -18.33 1.89 -12.43
CA LYS A 152 -18.13 2.56 -11.13
C LYS A 152 -17.01 3.61 -11.12
N TYR A 153 -16.16 3.63 -12.16
CA TYR A 153 -15.10 4.63 -12.31
C TYR A 153 -15.44 5.70 -13.35
N PHE A 154 -16.66 5.69 -13.89
CA PHE A 154 -17.16 6.75 -14.75
C PHE A 154 -17.90 7.80 -13.93
N GLU A 155 -17.77 9.05 -14.36
CA GLU A 155 -18.54 10.18 -13.84
C GLU A 155 -18.83 11.10 -15.02
N ASN A 156 -20.08 11.50 -15.23
CA ASN A 156 -20.49 12.31 -16.38
C ASN A 156 -19.98 11.76 -17.74
N ASN A 157 -20.04 10.43 -17.91
CA ASN A 157 -19.51 9.69 -19.08
C ASN A 157 -17.99 9.79 -19.32
N ILE A 158 -17.23 10.30 -18.35
CA ILE A 158 -15.77 10.37 -18.41
C ILE A 158 -15.19 9.22 -17.58
N ASN A 159 -14.31 8.43 -18.21
CA ASN A 159 -13.58 7.37 -17.51
C ASN A 159 -12.45 7.96 -16.66
N HIS A 160 -12.62 7.97 -15.33
CA HIS A 160 -11.58 8.39 -14.40
C HIS A 160 -10.57 7.27 -14.16
N ARG A 161 -9.63 7.13 -15.10
CA ARG A 161 -8.64 6.04 -15.09
C ARG A 161 -7.81 5.98 -13.81
N TRP A 162 -7.56 7.12 -13.18
CA TRP A 162 -6.86 7.21 -11.90
C TRP A 162 -7.57 6.48 -10.73
N LYS A 163 -8.89 6.23 -10.81
CA LYS A 163 -9.65 5.48 -9.79
C LYS A 163 -9.30 3.97 -9.77
N ARG A 164 -8.51 3.49 -10.73
CA ARG A 164 -7.91 2.14 -10.75
C ARG A 164 -6.60 2.17 -11.52
N ASN A 165 -5.54 2.68 -10.90
CA ASN A 165 -4.22 2.74 -11.52
C ASN A 165 -3.62 1.35 -11.79
N PRO A 166 -2.72 1.23 -12.81
CA PRO A 166 -1.86 0.06 -12.97
C PRO A 166 -1.17 -0.31 -11.66
N ARG A 167 -1.19 -1.60 -11.32
CA ARG A 167 -0.47 -2.12 -10.16
C ARG A 167 1.04 -2.13 -10.44
N THR A 168 1.85 -1.95 -9.42
CA THR A 168 3.27 -2.30 -9.47
C THR A 168 3.45 -3.81 -9.49
N GLY A 169 4.66 -4.26 -9.78
CA GLY A 169 5.01 -5.68 -9.85
C GLY A 169 5.15 -6.20 -11.27
N ILE A 170 5.20 -7.52 -11.40
CA ILE A 170 5.50 -8.22 -12.63
C ILE A 170 4.21 -8.51 -13.40
N TYR A 171 4.20 -8.17 -14.70
CA TYR A 171 3.14 -8.53 -15.63
C TYR A 171 3.60 -9.63 -16.58
N ARG A 172 2.69 -10.55 -16.86
CA ARG A 172 2.82 -11.61 -17.88
C ARG A 172 1.84 -11.36 -19.01
N PHE A 173 2.24 -11.73 -20.23
CA PHE A 173 1.44 -11.57 -21.46
C PHE A 173 1.06 -12.92 -22.06
N MET A 174 -0.17 -13.03 -22.55
CA MET A 174 -0.72 -14.21 -23.21
C MET A 174 -1.36 -13.83 -24.54
N LEU A 175 -0.93 -14.47 -25.61
CA LEU A 175 -1.54 -14.40 -26.93
C LEU A 175 -2.48 -15.59 -27.13
N VAL A 176 -3.68 -15.32 -27.62
CA VAL A 176 -4.64 -16.34 -28.04
C VAL A 176 -4.93 -16.15 -29.53
N VAL A 177 -4.78 -17.21 -30.31
CA VAL A 177 -5.08 -17.22 -31.75
C VAL A 177 -6.05 -18.33 -32.09
N VAL A 178 -7.13 -17.98 -32.77
CA VAL A 178 -8.22 -18.90 -33.14
C VAL A 178 -8.56 -18.79 -34.62
N PRO A 179 -8.97 -19.87 -35.30
CA PRO A 179 -9.50 -19.80 -36.65
C PRO A 179 -10.89 -19.16 -36.63
N LYS A 180 -11.32 -18.59 -37.76
CA LYS A 180 -12.63 -17.95 -37.93
C LYS A 180 -13.80 -18.80 -37.42
N SER A 181 -13.75 -20.11 -37.66
CA SER A 181 -14.80 -21.04 -37.25
C SER A 181 -15.07 -21.06 -35.74
N VAL A 182 -14.08 -20.74 -34.90
CA VAL A 182 -14.25 -20.65 -33.44
C VAL A 182 -15.08 -19.41 -33.04
N ILE A 183 -14.85 -18.29 -33.73
CA ILE A 183 -15.59 -17.05 -33.53
C ILE A 183 -17.03 -17.21 -34.04
N GLU A 184 -17.22 -17.74 -35.25
CA GLU A 184 -18.55 -17.92 -35.86
C GLU A 184 -19.43 -18.89 -35.06
N LYS A 185 -18.85 -19.97 -34.54
CA LYS A 185 -19.55 -20.96 -33.71
C LYS A 185 -19.73 -20.51 -32.26
N LYS A 186 -19.25 -19.31 -31.89
CA LYS A 186 -19.35 -18.74 -30.52
C LYS A 186 -18.81 -19.68 -29.43
N HIS A 187 -17.72 -20.39 -29.72
CA HIS A 187 -17.10 -21.29 -28.74
C HIS A 187 -16.43 -20.54 -27.58
N ILE A 188 -16.07 -19.27 -27.79
CA ILE A 188 -15.53 -18.40 -26.75
C ILE A 188 -16.67 -17.53 -26.22
N PRO A 189 -16.94 -17.54 -24.90
CA PRO A 189 -17.96 -16.70 -24.31
C PRO A 189 -17.70 -15.21 -24.52
N GLU A 190 -18.77 -14.44 -24.65
CA GLU A 190 -18.71 -13.00 -24.89
C GLU A 190 -17.97 -12.22 -23.78
N TYR A 191 -18.02 -12.68 -22.53
CA TYR A 191 -17.29 -12.08 -21.41
C TYR A 191 -15.77 -12.38 -21.39
N ILE A 192 -15.30 -13.31 -22.22
CA ILE A 192 -13.87 -13.54 -22.49
C ILE A 192 -13.40 -12.70 -23.68
N ILE A 193 -14.28 -12.54 -24.69
CA ILE A 193 -14.02 -11.71 -25.87
C ILE A 193 -13.99 -10.22 -25.48
N ASN A 194 -15.01 -9.73 -24.78
CA ASN A 194 -15.10 -8.37 -24.29
C ASN A 194 -14.81 -8.34 -22.78
N ILE A 195 -13.64 -7.79 -22.44
CA ILE A 195 -13.10 -7.78 -21.07
C ILE A 195 -13.84 -6.84 -20.11
N ALA A 196 -14.78 -6.02 -20.61
CA ALA A 196 -15.67 -5.19 -19.82
C ALA A 196 -16.92 -5.94 -19.32
N LYS A 197 -17.23 -7.10 -19.93
CA LYS A 197 -18.42 -7.89 -19.58
C LYS A 197 -18.14 -8.85 -18.44
N ARG A 198 -19.21 -9.16 -17.69
CA ARG A 198 -19.19 -10.03 -16.51
C ARG A 198 -20.00 -11.29 -16.77
N LYS A 199 -19.65 -12.38 -16.08
CA LYS A 199 -20.43 -13.60 -15.94
C LYS A 199 -20.96 -13.64 -14.51
N ASP A 200 -22.28 -13.73 -14.33
CA ASP A 200 -22.91 -13.82 -13.00
C ASP A 200 -22.44 -12.72 -12.02
N SER A 201 -22.34 -11.47 -12.52
CA SER A 201 -21.84 -10.29 -11.80
C SER A 201 -20.35 -10.25 -11.47
N LEU A 202 -19.56 -11.25 -11.87
CA LEU A 202 -18.11 -11.31 -11.68
C LEU A 202 -17.37 -11.21 -13.01
N PHE A 203 -16.17 -10.63 -12.97
CA PHE A 203 -15.24 -10.77 -14.09
C PHE A 203 -14.67 -12.19 -14.11
N VAL A 204 -14.19 -12.62 -15.27
CA VAL A 204 -13.55 -13.93 -15.44
C VAL A 204 -12.11 -13.70 -15.87
N ASN A 205 -11.17 -14.43 -15.26
CA ASN A 205 -9.76 -14.37 -15.66
C ASN A 205 -9.55 -15.13 -17.00
N PRO A 206 -9.14 -14.45 -18.09
CA PRO A 206 -8.84 -15.11 -19.36
C PRO A 206 -7.70 -16.13 -19.26
N PHE A 207 -6.71 -15.93 -18.38
CA PHE A 207 -5.63 -16.90 -18.18
C PHE A 207 -6.19 -18.22 -17.62
N THR A 208 -7.00 -18.15 -16.57
CA THR A 208 -7.66 -19.34 -16.01
C THR A 208 -8.56 -20.00 -17.06
N PHE A 209 -9.33 -19.22 -17.82
CA PHE A 209 -10.20 -19.75 -18.88
C PHE A 209 -9.39 -20.54 -19.93
N PHE A 210 -8.38 -19.93 -20.55
CA PHE A 210 -7.67 -20.55 -21.67
C PHE A 210 -6.66 -21.62 -21.27
N LEU A 211 -6.04 -21.52 -20.09
CA LEU A 211 -4.98 -22.43 -19.64
C LEU A 211 -5.51 -23.61 -18.83
N LYS A 212 -6.64 -23.48 -18.13
CA LYS A 212 -7.16 -24.53 -17.24
C LYS A 212 -8.47 -25.16 -17.70
N THR A 213 -9.28 -24.49 -18.51
CA THR A 213 -10.54 -25.07 -18.98
C THR A 213 -10.25 -26.03 -20.13
N PRO A 214 -10.70 -27.29 -20.07
CA PRO A 214 -10.63 -28.20 -21.21
C PRO A 214 -11.59 -27.69 -22.28
N LEU A 215 -11.06 -26.88 -23.19
CA LEU A 215 -11.78 -26.36 -24.33
C LEU A 215 -11.53 -27.28 -25.55
N PRO A 216 -12.44 -27.32 -26.53
CA PRO A 216 -12.20 -28.03 -27.79
C PRO A 216 -10.89 -27.55 -28.41
N ASN A 217 -10.04 -28.48 -28.89
CA ASN A 217 -8.69 -28.25 -29.44
C ASN A 217 -8.66 -27.37 -30.71
N ASN A 218 -9.17 -26.14 -30.64
CA ASN A 218 -9.40 -25.28 -31.80
C ASN A 218 -8.79 -23.88 -31.63
N TYR A 219 -8.00 -23.65 -30.58
CA TYR A 219 -7.28 -22.39 -30.35
C TYR A 219 -5.84 -22.70 -29.96
N THR A 220 -4.95 -21.73 -30.17
CA THR A 220 -3.57 -21.77 -29.70
C THR A 220 -3.37 -20.67 -28.68
N VAL A 221 -2.71 -21.01 -27.58
CA VAL A 221 -2.28 -20.07 -26.54
C VAL A 221 -0.76 -20.04 -26.52
N MET A 222 -0.18 -18.85 -26.50
CA MET A 222 1.25 -18.68 -26.25
C MET A 222 1.46 -17.66 -25.13
N LEU A 223 2.34 -18.01 -24.19
CA LEU A 223 2.83 -17.09 -23.18
C LEU A 223 4.10 -16.43 -23.72
N ALA A 224 4.20 -15.11 -23.56
CA ALA A 224 5.44 -14.42 -23.85
C ALA A 224 6.54 -14.88 -22.89
N LYS A 225 7.78 -14.91 -23.38
CA LYS A 225 8.95 -15.11 -22.51
C LYS A 225 9.24 -13.84 -21.71
N GLU A 226 9.03 -12.69 -22.34
CA GLU A 226 9.26 -11.39 -21.74
C GLU A 226 8.18 -11.07 -20.70
N LYS A 227 8.61 -10.47 -19.60
CA LYS A 227 7.75 -9.94 -18.55
C LYS A 227 8.04 -8.46 -18.35
N LEU A 228 7.08 -7.71 -17.83
CA LEU A 228 7.25 -6.29 -17.49
C LEU A 228 7.21 -6.13 -15.97
N LYS A 229 8.29 -5.67 -15.34
CA LYS A 229 8.27 -5.22 -13.93
C LYS A 229 7.95 -3.72 -13.89
N VAL A 230 6.80 -3.36 -13.36
CA VAL A 230 6.37 -1.97 -13.15
C VAL A 230 6.76 -1.54 -11.74
N VAL A 231 7.49 -0.43 -11.62
CA VAL A 231 7.93 0.15 -10.35
C VAL A 231 7.45 1.59 -10.25
N ALA A 232 6.94 2.00 -9.10
CA ALA A 232 6.68 3.41 -8.83
C ALA A 232 7.87 4.00 -8.06
N LYS A 233 8.44 5.09 -8.57
CA LYS A 233 9.51 5.85 -7.90
C LYS A 233 9.22 7.35 -8.07
N PRO A 234 8.31 7.91 -7.26
CA PRO A 234 7.97 9.33 -7.37
C PRO A 234 9.20 10.20 -7.16
N ASP A 235 9.33 11.24 -7.98
CA ASP A 235 10.42 12.21 -7.90
C ASP A 235 10.10 13.23 -6.79
N LEU A 236 10.91 13.19 -5.72
CA LEU A 236 10.72 14.01 -4.52
C LEU A 236 11.16 15.46 -4.75
N GLY A 237 11.95 15.72 -5.80
CA GLY A 237 12.43 17.03 -6.21
C GLY A 237 11.49 17.77 -7.17
N LYS A 238 10.34 17.21 -7.54
CA LYS A 238 9.34 17.84 -8.42
C LYS A 238 8.33 18.74 -7.70
N GLY A 239 8.64 19.10 -6.45
CA GLY A 239 7.82 19.96 -5.64
C GLY A 239 6.75 19.23 -4.83
N VAL A 240 6.11 19.97 -3.93
CA VAL A 240 4.98 19.54 -3.11
C VAL A 240 3.78 20.40 -3.45
N TYR A 241 2.66 19.78 -3.82
CA TYR A 241 1.45 20.50 -4.16
C TYR A 241 0.70 20.98 -2.90
N VAL A 242 0.10 22.17 -2.97
CA VAL A 242 -0.79 22.71 -1.95
C VAL A 242 -2.23 22.54 -2.41
N ASN A 243 -2.93 21.56 -1.85
CA ASN A 243 -4.35 21.35 -2.07
C ASN A 243 -5.16 22.37 -1.25
N GLN A 244 -5.59 23.45 -1.91
CA GLN A 244 -6.25 24.58 -1.25
C GLN A 244 -7.51 24.17 -0.47
N GLY A 245 -8.23 23.14 -0.91
CA GLY A 245 -9.43 22.65 -0.24
C GLY A 245 -9.19 21.97 1.12
N ARG A 246 -7.92 21.77 1.52
CA ARG A 246 -7.53 21.24 2.83
C ARG A 246 -7.25 22.31 3.88
N PHE A 247 -7.20 23.57 3.47
CA PHE A 247 -6.91 24.70 4.34
C PHE A 247 -8.17 25.54 4.56
N SER A 248 -8.17 26.38 5.60
CA SER A 248 -9.21 27.39 5.80
C SER A 248 -9.22 28.38 4.63
N GLU A 249 -10.36 29.01 4.32
CA GLU A 249 -10.47 29.94 3.18
C GLU A 249 -9.47 31.12 3.25
N GLU A 250 -8.96 31.45 4.46
CA GLU A 250 -8.06 32.55 4.75
C GLU A 250 -6.58 32.14 4.95
N TYR A 251 -6.17 30.95 4.50
CA TYR A 251 -4.80 30.48 4.70
C TYR A 251 -3.75 31.40 4.04
N LYS A 252 -2.56 31.45 4.65
CA LYS A 252 -1.55 32.46 4.32
C LYS A 252 -0.56 31.92 3.28
N LYS A 253 -0.47 32.60 2.14
CA LYS A 253 0.37 32.20 0.98
C LYS A 253 1.79 32.77 1.01
N SER A 254 2.21 33.35 2.14
CA SER A 254 3.48 34.09 2.27
C SER A 254 4.73 33.24 2.00
N PHE A 255 4.63 31.92 2.10
CA PHE A 255 5.74 30.98 1.89
C PHE A 255 5.68 30.22 0.56
N PHE A 256 4.72 30.55 -0.31
CA PHE A 256 4.65 29.96 -1.64
C PHE A 256 5.92 30.24 -2.43
N ASN A 257 6.43 29.20 -3.09
CA ASN A 257 7.61 29.27 -3.93
C ASN A 257 7.47 28.32 -5.13
N THR A 258 8.51 28.18 -5.95
CA THR A 258 8.47 27.37 -7.17
C THR A 258 8.44 25.86 -6.91
N GLN A 259 8.79 25.41 -5.70
CA GLN A 259 8.83 24.01 -5.28
C GLN A 259 7.68 23.64 -4.35
N CYS A 260 6.92 24.62 -3.86
CA CYS A 260 5.73 24.38 -3.06
C CYS A 260 4.73 25.51 -3.25
N ASN A 261 3.60 25.18 -3.89
CA ASN A 261 2.48 26.07 -4.17
C ASN A 261 1.29 25.24 -4.74
N SER A 262 0.27 25.93 -5.26
CA SER A 262 -0.94 25.32 -5.84
C SER A 262 -1.10 25.55 -7.35
N ASP A 263 -0.03 25.81 -8.09
CA ASP A 263 -0.05 26.14 -9.52
C ASP A 263 -0.28 24.91 -10.42
N SER A 264 -0.45 25.15 -11.72
CA SER A 264 -0.70 24.08 -12.69
C SER A 264 0.51 23.18 -12.93
N LEU A 265 1.73 23.69 -12.77
CA LEU A 265 2.97 22.93 -12.97
C LEU A 265 3.14 21.89 -11.86
N LEU A 266 3.00 22.30 -10.59
CA LEU A 266 3.02 21.39 -9.45
C LEU A 266 1.81 20.48 -9.47
N ASN A 267 0.63 20.97 -9.86
CA ASN A 267 -0.54 20.11 -10.02
C ASN A 267 -0.25 18.95 -10.99
N GLN A 268 0.48 19.19 -12.09
CA GLN A 268 0.78 18.17 -13.09
C GLN A 268 1.93 17.23 -12.72
N ASN A 269 2.92 17.70 -11.92
CA ASN A 269 4.18 16.97 -11.74
C ASN A 269 4.47 16.54 -10.30
N ALA A 270 3.94 17.22 -9.29
CA ALA A 270 4.21 16.87 -7.90
C ALA A 270 3.50 15.56 -7.56
N ALA A 271 4.29 14.58 -7.10
CA ALA A 271 3.76 13.29 -6.66
C ALA A 271 3.14 13.34 -5.26
N PHE A 272 3.48 14.36 -4.47
CA PHE A 272 3.04 14.56 -3.08
C PHE A 272 2.35 15.91 -2.91
N GLU A 273 1.44 15.97 -1.93
CA GLU A 273 0.87 17.21 -1.40
C GLU A 273 1.07 17.30 0.12
N ILE A 274 0.93 18.51 0.67
CA ILE A 274 0.95 18.72 2.12
C ILE A 274 -0.21 17.94 2.75
N PHE A 275 0.09 17.13 3.75
CA PHE A 275 -0.92 16.44 4.52
C PHE A 275 -1.39 17.32 5.68
N ILE A 276 -2.70 17.56 5.74
CA ILE A 276 -3.37 18.24 6.84
C ILE A 276 -4.22 17.20 7.54
N ASN A 277 -3.76 16.73 8.70
CA ASN A 277 -4.49 15.75 9.49
C ASN A 277 -5.72 16.39 10.15
N TYR A 278 -6.72 15.56 10.44
CA TYR A 278 -7.83 15.98 11.27
C TYR A 278 -7.34 16.25 12.70
N VAL A 279 -7.69 17.40 13.25
CA VAL A 279 -7.48 17.74 14.65
C VAL A 279 -8.85 17.78 15.33
N ASP A 280 -9.05 16.94 16.34
CA ASP A 280 -10.24 17.00 17.18
C ASP A 280 -10.22 18.31 18.00
N PRO A 281 -11.16 19.24 17.77
CA PRO A 281 -11.17 20.54 18.43
C PRO A 281 -11.45 20.44 19.93
N SER A 282 -11.99 19.32 20.41
CA SER A 282 -12.20 19.06 21.84
C SER A 282 -10.91 18.63 22.56
N THR A 283 -9.92 18.17 21.79
CA THR A 283 -8.65 17.70 22.35
C THR A 283 -7.68 18.87 22.54
N ARG A 284 -7.22 19.05 23.79
CA ARG A 284 -6.21 20.05 24.19
C ARG A 284 -5.03 19.38 24.87
N PHE A 285 -3.84 19.90 24.62
CA PHE A 285 -2.63 19.64 25.37
C PHE A 285 -2.47 20.74 26.42
N GLU A 286 -2.64 20.39 27.69
CA GLU A 286 -2.29 21.27 28.81
C GLU A 286 -0.80 21.08 29.08
N ASN A 287 0.06 21.89 28.45
CA ASN A 287 1.50 21.69 28.50
C ASN A 287 2.14 22.50 29.63
N ILE A 288 3.21 22.00 30.21
CA ILE A 288 4.08 22.80 31.07
C ILE A 288 4.58 24.04 30.32
N PRO A 289 4.67 25.21 30.97
CA PRO A 289 5.14 26.46 30.37
C PRO A 289 6.67 26.47 30.21
N LEU A 290 7.20 25.44 29.55
CA LEU A 290 8.63 25.21 29.36
C LEU A 290 8.92 25.00 27.88
N ILE A 291 9.80 25.85 27.33
CA ILE A 291 10.38 25.69 26.00
C ILE A 291 11.80 25.18 26.20
N LYS A 292 12.16 24.06 25.58
CA LYS A 292 13.47 23.45 25.76
C LYS A 292 13.91 22.67 24.53
N ASP A 293 15.18 22.80 24.13
CA ASP A 293 15.79 21.82 23.23
C ASP A 293 16.21 20.60 24.05
N ILE A 294 15.32 19.62 24.14
CA ILE A 294 15.57 18.46 25.00
C ILE A 294 16.73 17.57 24.53
N PHE A 295 17.18 17.71 23.28
CA PHE A 295 18.29 16.93 22.74
C PHE A 295 19.64 17.53 23.14
N LYS A 296 19.77 18.86 23.09
CA LYS A 296 21.02 19.57 23.45
C LYS A 296 21.08 19.98 24.92
N GLU A 297 20.02 20.61 25.43
CA GLU A 297 19.94 21.13 26.79
C GLU A 297 19.55 20.04 27.80
N GLY A 298 19.05 18.90 27.31
CA GLY A 298 18.58 17.78 28.12
C GLY A 298 17.19 18.00 28.71
N TYR A 299 16.54 16.94 29.14
CA TYR A 299 15.35 16.96 29.97
C TYR A 299 15.26 15.59 30.58
N SER A 300 15.48 15.49 31.89
CA SER A 300 15.62 14.23 32.61
C SER A 300 14.29 13.74 33.17
N LYS A 301 14.22 12.45 33.52
CA LYS A 301 13.09 11.87 34.23
C LYS A 301 12.82 12.52 35.59
N THR A 302 13.87 13.00 36.25
CA THR A 302 13.76 13.74 37.51
C THR A 302 13.09 15.09 37.28
N GLU A 303 13.48 15.83 36.24
CA GLU A 303 12.80 17.08 35.83
C GLU A 303 11.35 16.82 35.44
N TYR A 304 11.07 15.73 34.72
CA TYR A 304 9.71 15.31 34.38
C TYR A 304 8.86 15.05 35.62
N ASN A 305 9.35 14.25 36.56
CA ASN A 305 8.66 13.95 37.82
C ASN A 305 8.47 15.22 38.66
N TRP A 306 9.46 16.10 38.71
CA TRP A 306 9.35 17.40 39.37
C TRP A 306 8.21 18.22 38.76
N ASN A 307 8.19 18.38 37.44
CA ASN A 307 7.17 19.17 36.76
C ASN A 307 5.78 18.58 36.96
N ARG A 308 5.66 17.25 36.90
CA ARG A 308 4.42 16.51 37.17
C ARG A 308 3.93 16.65 38.61
N ALA A 309 4.84 16.75 39.57
CA ALA A 309 4.49 16.92 40.98
C ALA A 309 4.06 18.36 41.32
N TYR A 310 4.69 19.37 40.70
CA TYR A 310 4.61 20.75 41.18
C TYR A 310 3.81 21.71 40.31
N TYR A 311 3.63 21.45 39.01
CA TYR A 311 2.75 22.27 38.19
C TYR A 311 1.29 21.92 38.43
N LYS A 312 0.50 22.92 38.84
CA LYS A 312 -0.95 22.81 38.91
C LYS A 312 -1.52 22.95 37.51
N ARG A 313 -2.69 22.34 37.29
CA ARG A 313 -3.41 22.43 36.02
C ARG A 313 -3.68 23.87 35.57
N SER A 314 -3.90 24.80 36.51
CA SER A 314 -4.11 26.23 36.23
C SER A 314 -2.86 26.97 35.73
N GLU A 315 -1.69 26.38 35.87
CA GLU A 315 -0.39 26.95 35.45
C GLU A 315 0.07 26.39 34.09
N LEU A 316 -0.67 25.43 33.53
CA LEU A 316 -0.38 24.81 32.25
C LEU A 316 -0.89 25.67 31.08
N ILE A 317 -0.16 25.66 29.99
CA ILE A 317 -0.52 26.33 28.74
C ILE A 317 -1.35 25.36 27.90
N ALA A 318 -2.65 25.63 27.80
CA ALA A 318 -3.55 24.88 26.95
C ALA A 318 -3.36 25.26 25.48
N THR A 319 -2.90 24.30 24.67
CA THR A 319 -2.84 24.40 23.20
C THR A 319 -3.62 23.26 22.58
N SER A 320 -3.99 23.36 21.30
CA SER A 320 -4.37 22.17 20.52
C SER A 320 -3.15 21.66 19.77
N ALA A 321 -3.13 20.35 19.46
CA ALA A 321 -2.37 19.91 18.30
C ALA A 321 -2.83 20.77 17.11
N SER A 322 -1.90 21.30 16.34
CA SER A 322 -2.25 22.11 15.16
C SER A 322 -1.61 21.53 13.91
N THR A 323 -2.12 21.95 12.77
CA THR A 323 -1.45 21.85 11.47
C THR A 323 -1.13 23.27 11.00
N THR A 324 -0.23 23.42 10.04
CA THR A 324 0.18 24.75 9.57
C THR A 324 -0.97 25.56 8.98
N GLU A 325 -0.99 26.86 9.32
CA GLU A 325 -1.80 27.88 8.62
C GLU A 325 -1.05 28.51 7.43
N TYR A 326 0.25 28.23 7.34
CA TYR A 326 1.21 28.78 6.38
C TYR A 326 1.78 27.64 5.52
N PRO A 327 1.04 27.15 4.51
CA PRO A 327 1.57 26.13 3.60
C PRO A 327 2.95 26.54 3.06
N CYS A 328 3.83 25.55 2.94
CA CYS A 328 5.23 25.69 2.50
C CYS A 328 6.19 26.33 3.52
N GLU A 329 5.73 26.69 4.73
CA GLU A 329 6.61 27.09 5.84
C GLU A 329 7.34 25.89 6.47
N ASN A 330 6.69 24.74 6.49
CA ASN A 330 7.10 23.58 7.26
C ASN A 330 7.29 22.30 6.41
N VAL A 331 6.98 22.38 5.12
CA VAL A 331 7.17 21.30 4.14
C VAL A 331 7.86 21.85 2.90
N PHE A 332 8.95 21.19 2.49
CA PHE A 332 9.82 21.65 1.41
C PHE A 332 10.19 20.51 0.48
N SER A 333 10.29 20.79 -0.82
CA SER A 333 10.95 19.92 -1.79
C SER A 333 12.31 20.50 -2.14
N ASP A 334 13.36 19.71 -1.95
CA ASP A 334 14.72 20.01 -2.37
C ASP A 334 14.99 19.27 -3.69
N SER A 335 14.95 20.00 -4.80
CA SER A 335 15.16 19.45 -6.13
C SER A 335 16.62 19.09 -6.43
N LYS A 336 17.58 19.64 -5.66
CA LYS A 336 19.00 19.36 -5.84
C LYS A 336 19.38 18.04 -5.20
N GLU A 337 18.92 17.81 -3.98
CA GLU A 337 19.18 16.57 -3.23
C GLU A 337 18.08 15.51 -3.46
N ASN A 338 17.03 15.85 -4.22
CA ASN A 338 15.87 15.01 -4.53
C ASN A 338 15.22 14.42 -3.27
N LYS A 339 14.84 15.30 -2.34
CA LYS A 339 14.24 14.93 -1.04
C LYS A 339 13.11 15.87 -0.66
N ILE A 340 12.21 15.39 0.20
CA ILE A 340 11.23 16.24 0.89
C ILE A 340 11.65 16.41 2.34
N ILE A 341 11.54 17.63 2.86
CA ILE A 341 11.82 17.97 4.26
C ILE A 341 10.50 18.36 4.92
N ILE A 342 10.23 17.77 6.08
CA ILE A 342 9.10 18.11 6.95
C ILE A 342 9.63 18.63 8.29
N LYS A 343 9.00 19.67 8.83
CA LYS A 343 9.52 20.39 10.00
C LYS A 343 8.41 20.67 11.01
N ASN A 344 8.48 20.09 12.21
CA ASN A 344 7.66 20.56 13.32
C ASN A 344 8.36 21.81 13.89
N PRO A 345 7.75 22.99 13.83
CA PRO A 345 8.43 24.23 14.17
C PRO A 345 8.68 24.40 15.67
N ALA A 346 9.76 25.10 16.00
CA ALA A 346 10.03 25.56 17.36
C ALA A 346 8.93 26.49 17.89
N ALA A 347 8.72 26.45 19.21
CA ALA A 347 7.88 27.39 19.95
C ALA A 347 8.73 28.56 20.47
N ASN A 348 8.07 29.67 20.81
CA ASN A 348 8.67 30.78 21.54
C ASN A 348 7.66 31.38 22.53
N TYR A 349 8.09 32.28 23.41
CA TYR A 349 7.23 32.84 24.47
C TYR A 349 6.04 33.66 23.95
N THR A 350 6.03 34.04 22.67
CA THR A 350 4.91 34.72 22.01
C THR A 350 4.04 33.78 21.15
N ASP A 351 4.51 32.55 20.89
CA ASP A 351 3.87 31.55 20.05
C ASP A 351 4.14 30.14 20.58
N TRP A 352 3.22 29.68 21.44
CA TRP A 352 3.28 28.35 22.06
C TRP A 352 2.59 27.33 21.16
N ARG A 353 3.37 26.57 20.39
CA ARG A 353 2.84 25.63 19.41
C ARG A 353 3.45 24.23 19.49
N LYS A 354 2.61 23.23 19.22
CA LYS A 354 2.97 21.83 18.93
C LYS A 354 2.22 21.44 17.68
N GLU A 355 2.86 21.71 16.54
CA GLU A 355 2.26 21.52 15.22
C GLU A 355 2.72 20.19 14.61
N SER A 356 1.78 19.39 14.13
CA SER A 356 2.00 18.16 13.38
C SER A 356 2.23 18.48 11.90
N VAL A 357 3.08 17.70 11.24
CA VAL A 357 3.47 17.92 9.84
C VAL A 357 3.54 16.61 9.07
N GLY A 358 3.25 16.66 7.77
CA GLY A 358 3.52 15.54 6.88
C GLY A 358 3.17 15.77 5.42
N ILE A 359 3.33 14.71 4.64
CA ILE A 359 3.01 14.67 3.21
C ILE A 359 2.15 13.45 2.88
N VAL A 360 1.34 13.58 1.83
CA VAL A 360 0.53 12.48 1.28
C VAL A 360 0.77 12.34 -0.22
N SER A 361 0.89 11.10 -0.70
CA SER A 361 1.00 10.83 -2.12
C SER A 361 -0.32 11.16 -2.83
N ARG A 362 -0.25 11.76 -4.01
CA ARG A 362 -1.44 12.17 -4.78
C ARG A 362 -1.99 11.07 -5.70
N HIS A 363 -1.21 9.99 -5.85
CA HIS A 363 -1.50 8.89 -6.76
C HIS A 363 -1.74 7.62 -5.94
N GLY A 364 -2.99 7.19 -5.85
CA GLY A 364 -3.32 5.96 -5.16
C GLY A 364 -2.93 4.71 -5.95
N LEU A 365 -2.47 3.68 -5.24
CA LEU A 365 -2.17 2.35 -5.78
C LEU A 365 -2.90 1.26 -5.00
N THR A 366 -3.04 0.08 -5.60
CA THR A 366 -3.61 -1.10 -4.93
C THR A 366 -2.55 -2.19 -4.85
N TYR A 367 -2.28 -2.66 -3.63
CA TYR A 367 -1.14 -3.50 -3.26
C TYR A 367 0.20 -2.81 -3.54
N GLY A 368 1.27 -3.45 -3.07
CA GLY A 368 2.62 -2.95 -3.32
C GLY A 368 3.59 -3.31 -2.19
N LYS A 369 4.87 -3.21 -2.51
CA LYS A 369 5.96 -3.18 -1.53
C LYS A 369 6.43 -1.75 -1.43
N ILE A 370 5.82 -0.99 -0.52
CA ILE A 370 6.09 0.42 -0.30
C ILE A 370 7.28 0.52 0.64
N ARG A 371 8.40 1.05 0.15
CA ARG A 371 9.62 1.27 0.93
C ARG A 371 9.96 2.76 0.95
N VAL A 372 10.18 3.28 2.15
CA VAL A 372 10.53 4.67 2.42
C VAL A 372 11.94 4.71 3.02
N LYS A 373 12.82 5.49 2.41
CA LYS A 373 14.12 5.86 2.98
C LYS A 373 13.99 7.23 3.62
N ALA A 374 14.13 7.33 4.94
CA ALA A 374 13.96 8.60 5.64
C ALA A 374 14.89 8.74 6.85
N LYS A 375 15.18 9.98 7.23
CA LYS A 375 15.69 10.36 8.54
C LYS A 375 14.63 11.18 9.23
N LEU A 376 13.81 10.51 10.04
CA LEU A 376 12.82 11.18 10.88
C LEU A 376 13.46 11.61 12.21
N THR A 377 12.77 12.48 12.94
CA THR A 377 13.26 13.01 14.22
C THR A 377 13.45 11.86 15.22
N GLU A 378 14.58 11.84 15.93
CA GLU A 378 14.76 10.96 17.09
C GLU A 378 13.64 11.20 18.10
N LEU A 379 13.15 10.16 18.77
CA LEU A 379 12.04 10.31 19.70
C LEU A 379 12.53 10.45 21.14
N LEU A 380 13.73 9.96 21.44
CA LEU A 380 14.31 9.97 22.78
C LEU A 380 15.56 10.85 22.83
N ASN A 381 15.73 11.58 23.93
CA ASN A 381 16.99 12.25 24.23
C ASN A 381 17.99 11.31 24.94
N LYS A 382 19.16 11.83 25.32
CA LYS A 382 20.21 11.08 26.04
C LYS A 382 19.77 10.48 27.40
N ASP A 383 18.70 10.99 27.99
CA ASP A 383 18.10 10.53 29.25
C ASP A 383 16.91 9.58 29.01
N ASN A 384 16.73 9.12 27.76
CA ASN A 384 15.60 8.31 27.29
C ASN A 384 14.22 8.97 27.50
N MET A 385 14.19 10.31 27.57
CA MET A 385 12.95 11.08 27.66
C MET A 385 12.38 11.33 26.27
N TRP A 386 11.08 11.08 26.14
CA TRP A 386 10.34 11.26 24.91
C TRP A 386 10.12 12.74 24.58
N ASN A 387 10.26 13.10 23.30
CA ASN A 387 10.04 14.45 22.79
C ASN A 387 8.57 14.81 22.51
N GLY A 388 7.65 13.83 22.63
CA GLY A 388 6.22 14.03 22.40
C GLY A 388 5.75 13.75 20.97
N LEU A 389 6.64 13.36 20.05
CA LEU A 389 6.31 13.01 18.67
C LEU A 389 6.01 11.51 18.48
N THR A 390 5.09 11.22 17.58
CA THR A 390 4.99 9.95 16.88
C THR A 390 5.48 10.16 15.46
N ASN A 391 6.41 9.31 15.01
CA ASN A 391 6.77 9.21 13.60
C ASN A 391 5.87 8.16 12.95
N ALA A 392 5.23 8.49 11.82
CA ALA A 392 4.32 7.55 11.16
C ALA A 392 4.55 7.47 9.65
N ILE A 393 4.43 6.25 9.12
CA ILE A 393 4.41 5.94 7.69
C ILE A 393 3.22 5.02 7.46
N TRP A 394 2.22 5.46 6.72
CA TRP A 394 0.95 4.74 6.70
C TRP A 394 0.24 4.86 5.37
N LEU A 395 -0.66 3.92 5.12
CA LEU A 395 -1.50 3.90 3.93
C LEU A 395 -2.92 4.20 4.36
N ILE A 396 -3.61 5.11 3.67
CA ILE A 396 -5.02 5.39 3.89
C ILE A 396 -5.80 5.29 2.59
N TYR A 397 -7.05 4.83 2.64
CA TYR A 397 -7.96 4.80 1.50
C TYR A 397 -8.04 6.15 0.76
N GLN A 398 -8.11 6.07 -0.57
CA GLN A 398 -8.49 7.22 -1.38
C GLN A 398 -10.02 7.32 -1.43
N GLY A 399 -10.60 8.36 -0.82
CA GLY A 399 -12.04 8.44 -0.54
C GLY A 399 -12.98 8.38 -1.75
N GLY A 400 -14.17 7.81 -1.53
CA GLY A 400 -15.30 7.79 -2.45
C GLY A 400 -15.92 6.41 -2.66
N GLU A 401 -17.22 6.36 -2.98
CA GLU A 401 -17.98 5.11 -3.17
C GLU A 401 -17.38 4.17 -4.23
N TRP A 402 -16.65 4.72 -5.20
CA TRP A 402 -15.92 3.97 -6.22
C TRP A 402 -14.83 3.06 -5.63
N ASN A 403 -14.34 3.36 -4.42
CA ASN A 403 -13.21 2.73 -3.75
C ASN A 403 -13.61 1.86 -2.55
N GLN A 404 -14.81 1.28 -2.57
CA GLN A 404 -15.26 0.36 -1.53
C GLN A 404 -14.40 -0.92 -1.46
N ARG A 405 -14.19 -1.42 -0.24
CA ARG A 405 -13.60 -2.72 0.07
C ARG A 405 -14.49 -3.87 -0.39
N ARG A 406 -13.93 -5.08 -0.39
CA ARG A 406 -14.68 -6.33 -0.54
C ARG A 406 -15.77 -6.44 0.54
N ILE A 407 -16.84 -7.13 0.20
CA ILE A 407 -17.99 -7.34 1.10
C ILE A 407 -17.52 -8.12 2.34
N CYS A 408 -17.89 -7.66 3.52
CA CYS A 408 -17.77 -8.43 4.76
C CYS A 408 -19.06 -9.22 4.99
N ASN A 409 -19.06 -10.50 4.60
CA ASN A 409 -20.29 -11.29 4.46
C ASN A 409 -20.98 -11.68 5.78
N LYS A 410 -20.26 -11.67 6.91
CA LYS A 410 -20.82 -12.07 8.21
C LYS A 410 -21.69 -10.96 8.80
N LYS A 411 -21.13 -10.08 9.64
CA LYS A 411 -21.88 -9.00 10.30
C LYS A 411 -21.69 -7.63 9.63
N GLY A 412 -20.86 -7.52 8.59
CA GLY A 412 -20.42 -6.24 8.05
C GLY A 412 -19.28 -5.58 8.86
N TYR A 413 -18.74 -4.51 8.29
CA TYR A 413 -17.76 -3.60 8.92
C TYR A 413 -18.45 -2.62 9.86
N MET A 414 -17.72 -2.06 10.83
CA MET A 414 -18.12 -0.80 11.48
C MET A 414 -18.28 0.29 10.42
N ALA A 415 -19.41 1.01 10.46
CA ALA A 415 -19.76 2.00 9.44
C ALA A 415 -19.00 3.33 9.62
N SER A 416 -18.58 3.66 10.84
CA SER A 416 -17.91 4.92 11.14
C SER A 416 -16.48 4.75 11.65
N TYR A 417 -15.68 5.81 11.51
CA TYR A 417 -14.35 5.91 12.11
C TYR A 417 -14.38 5.84 13.64
N TRP A 418 -15.49 6.24 14.29
CA TRP A 418 -15.60 6.27 15.76
C TRP A 418 -15.97 4.92 16.37
N GLY A 419 -16.70 4.08 15.61
CA GLY A 419 -17.10 2.72 15.98
C GLY A 419 -17.78 2.58 17.34
N GLY A 420 -17.63 1.40 17.94
CA GLY A 420 -18.15 1.08 19.28
C GLY A 420 -19.47 0.31 19.27
N GLY A 421 -19.99 0.00 20.46
CA GLY A 421 -21.14 -0.89 20.64
C GLY A 421 -22.45 -0.43 20.00
N ASN A 422 -22.60 0.88 19.76
CA ASN A 422 -23.78 1.49 19.16
C ASN A 422 -23.59 1.84 17.67
N ASP A 423 -22.41 1.59 17.09
CA ASP A 423 -22.17 1.92 15.68
C ASP A 423 -22.91 0.95 14.76
N GLN A 424 -23.37 1.48 13.63
CA GLN A 424 -23.99 0.68 12.59
C GLN A 424 -22.95 -0.21 11.92
N ARG A 425 -23.42 -1.33 11.37
CA ARG A 425 -22.59 -2.17 10.51
C ARG A 425 -23.02 -2.08 9.06
N ALA A 426 -22.05 -2.03 8.16
CA ALA A 426 -22.26 -1.96 6.72
C ALA A 426 -21.53 -3.11 6.01
N ALA A 427 -22.18 -3.73 5.02
CA ALA A 427 -21.57 -4.81 4.25
C ALA A 427 -20.33 -4.35 3.46
N LYS A 428 -20.30 -3.07 3.07
CA LYS A 428 -19.20 -2.41 2.37
C LYS A 428 -18.95 -1.04 2.98
N ILE A 429 -17.68 -0.66 3.00
CA ILE A 429 -17.17 0.67 3.36
C ILE A 429 -15.99 0.98 2.44
N ASP A 430 -15.59 2.25 2.33
CA ASP A 430 -14.35 2.65 1.65
C ASP A 430 -13.16 2.77 2.61
N TYR A 431 -13.39 3.02 3.91
CA TYR A 431 -12.31 3.19 4.89
C TYR A 431 -11.42 1.94 5.02
N SER A 432 -10.13 2.15 4.77
CA SER A 432 -9.03 1.23 5.05
C SER A 432 -7.80 2.03 5.43
N GLU A 433 -6.99 1.45 6.29
CA GLU A 433 -5.78 2.06 6.79
C GLU A 433 -4.80 0.96 7.24
N ILE A 434 -3.53 1.15 6.93
CA ILE A 434 -2.41 0.27 7.32
C ILE A 434 -1.29 1.15 7.87
N ASP A 435 -1.02 1.03 9.17
CA ASP A 435 -0.15 1.95 9.88
C ASP A 435 1.19 1.34 10.24
N PHE A 436 2.17 2.24 10.26
CA PHE A 436 3.50 2.03 10.79
C PHE A 436 3.80 3.22 11.70
N GLU A 437 3.36 3.15 12.95
CA GLU A 437 3.51 4.23 13.94
C GLU A 437 4.63 3.91 14.92
N ILE A 438 5.50 4.88 15.19
CA ILE A 438 6.68 4.72 16.03
C ILE A 438 6.66 5.79 17.11
N LEU A 439 6.56 5.36 18.37
CA LEU A 439 6.37 6.23 19.51
C LEU A 439 6.83 5.58 20.82
N LYS A 440 6.89 6.37 21.90
CA LYS A 440 7.10 5.83 23.25
C LYS A 440 5.76 5.38 23.86
N THR A 441 5.55 4.07 23.96
CA THR A 441 4.39 3.46 24.63
C THR A 441 4.73 2.07 25.19
N ALA A 442 3.76 1.38 25.77
CA ALA A 442 3.89 0.00 26.26
C ALA A 442 3.38 -1.02 25.23
N SER A 443 3.88 -2.26 25.33
CA SER A 443 3.30 -3.42 24.63
C SER A 443 1.84 -3.66 25.06
N TYR A 444 0.99 -4.14 24.14
CA TYR A 444 -0.40 -4.50 24.45
C TYR A 444 -0.55 -5.86 25.14
N CYS A 445 0.46 -6.72 25.03
CA CYS A 445 0.43 -8.08 25.55
C CYS A 445 1.55 -8.32 26.56
N PRO A 446 1.58 -7.59 27.71
CA PRO A 446 2.57 -7.82 28.75
C PRO A 446 2.22 -9.05 29.60
N ASP A 447 3.23 -9.63 30.25
CA ASP A 447 3.10 -10.89 31.02
C ASP A 447 2.30 -10.76 32.33
N HIS A 448 2.15 -9.55 32.88
CA HIS A 448 1.65 -9.36 34.26
C HIS A 448 0.48 -8.38 34.40
N LEU A 449 0.55 -7.17 33.81
CA LEU A 449 -0.52 -6.18 33.96
C LEU A 449 -0.57 -5.19 32.78
N PHE A 450 -1.77 -4.95 32.25
CA PHE A 450 -2.02 -3.92 31.24
C PHE A 450 -3.24 -3.05 31.58
N PRO A 451 -3.17 -1.71 31.46
CA PRO A 451 -1.96 -0.92 31.22
C PRO A 451 -1.03 -0.90 32.45
N PRO A 452 0.28 -0.66 32.30
CA PRO A 452 1.18 -0.49 33.43
C PRO A 452 0.68 0.62 34.38
N LEU A 453 0.79 0.38 35.70
CA LEU A 453 0.46 1.37 36.72
C LEU A 453 1.68 2.23 37.04
N TYR A 454 1.52 3.54 36.91
CA TYR A 454 2.57 4.52 37.21
C TYR A 454 2.30 5.19 38.55
N PRO A 455 3.24 5.21 39.51
CA PRO A 455 3.05 5.89 40.78
C PRO A 455 2.80 7.39 40.56
N THR A 456 1.80 7.96 41.23
CA THR A 456 1.51 9.39 41.20
C THR A 456 2.43 10.14 42.17
N PRO A 457 3.17 11.18 41.72
CA PRO A 457 4.06 11.93 42.60
C PRO A 457 3.25 12.86 43.49
N LEU A 458 3.74 13.06 44.72
CA LEU A 458 3.14 13.95 45.71
C LEU A 458 3.93 15.25 45.78
N SER A 459 3.22 16.38 45.82
CA SER A 459 3.79 17.74 45.86
C SER A 459 4.38 18.13 47.23
N THR A 460 5.40 17.41 47.70
CA THR A 460 6.04 17.64 49.01
C THR A 460 7.56 17.83 48.89
N PHE A 461 8.02 19.07 48.99
CA PHE A 461 9.45 19.42 48.89
C PHE A 461 10.32 18.76 49.97
N LYS A 462 9.73 18.32 51.08
CA LYS A 462 10.47 17.73 52.21
C LYS A 462 10.80 16.25 52.01
N ASN A 463 10.18 15.57 51.04
CA ASN A 463 10.40 14.15 50.79
C ASN A 463 10.69 13.93 49.31
N HIS A 464 11.99 13.82 48.97
CA HIS A 464 12.45 13.57 47.60
C HIS A 464 11.79 12.35 46.96
N HIS A 465 11.64 11.25 47.71
CA HIS A 465 11.04 10.01 47.19
C HIS A 465 9.53 10.12 46.93
N ALA A 466 8.87 11.12 47.50
CA ALA A 466 7.45 11.32 47.30
C ALA A 466 7.12 12.03 45.97
N TRP A 467 7.96 12.97 45.51
CA TRP A 467 7.78 13.62 44.21
C TRP A 467 8.59 12.96 43.10
N ASN A 468 9.80 12.44 43.40
CA ASN A 468 10.62 11.72 42.44
C ASN A 468 10.34 10.22 42.50
N VAL A 469 9.17 9.84 42.02
CA VAL A 469 8.70 8.45 42.06
C VAL A 469 9.55 7.54 41.14
N PRO A 470 9.86 6.31 41.58
CA PRO A 470 10.55 5.35 40.73
C PRO A 470 9.69 4.94 39.54
N TRP A 471 10.36 4.63 38.43
CA TRP A 471 9.70 4.07 37.25
C TRP A 471 9.46 2.56 37.42
N PRO A 472 8.34 2.01 36.91
CA PRO A 472 8.11 0.57 36.93
C PRO A 472 9.26 -0.20 36.24
N GLU A 473 9.61 -1.38 36.77
CA GLU A 473 10.71 -2.21 36.24
C GLU A 473 10.51 -2.56 34.76
N GLU A 474 9.28 -2.89 34.36
CA GLU A 474 8.90 -3.21 32.97
C GLU A 474 9.16 -2.04 32.01
N VAL A 475 9.05 -0.80 32.49
CA VAL A 475 9.31 0.43 31.70
C VAL A 475 10.81 0.67 31.60
N LEU A 476 11.55 0.41 32.69
CA LEU A 476 13.00 0.55 32.73
C LEU A 476 13.71 -0.50 31.86
N LEU A 477 13.14 -1.70 31.72
CA LEU A 477 13.66 -2.75 30.85
C LEU A 477 13.75 -2.28 29.38
N HIS A 478 12.78 -1.47 28.95
CA HIS A 478 12.64 -0.93 27.59
C HIS A 478 12.88 0.58 27.55
N ASP A 479 13.75 1.09 28.42
CA ASP A 479 13.89 2.52 28.62
C ASP A 479 14.39 3.25 27.36
N ALA A 480 15.43 2.70 26.73
CA ALA A 480 16.00 3.25 25.49
C ALA A 480 15.26 2.78 24.23
N ASP A 481 14.18 2.02 24.38
CA ASP A 481 13.40 1.50 23.26
C ASP A 481 12.18 2.40 22.99
N VAL A 482 11.85 2.52 21.73
CA VAL A 482 10.55 2.98 21.23
C VAL A 482 9.73 1.76 20.79
N VAL A 483 8.44 1.95 20.65
CA VAL A 483 7.54 0.92 20.14
C VAL A 483 7.25 1.20 18.68
N VAL A 484 7.45 0.17 17.87
CA VAL A 484 6.99 0.05 16.50
C VAL A 484 5.61 -0.62 16.52
N ALA A 485 4.57 0.15 16.22
CA ALA A 485 3.19 -0.31 16.11
C ALA A 485 2.83 -0.56 14.64
N CYS A 486 2.41 -1.80 14.35
CA CYS A 486 1.94 -2.24 13.04
C CYS A 486 0.44 -2.49 13.12
N THR A 487 -0.36 -1.66 12.46
CA THR A 487 -1.82 -1.69 12.61
C THR A 487 -2.51 -1.93 11.27
N ASN A 488 -3.52 -2.79 11.24
CA ASN A 488 -4.46 -2.90 10.12
C ASN A 488 -5.87 -2.51 10.59
N TRP A 489 -6.46 -1.51 9.95
CA TRP A 489 -7.84 -1.11 10.19
C TRP A 489 -8.79 -1.97 9.36
N ASP A 490 -9.10 -3.15 9.88
CA ASP A 490 -10.09 -4.06 9.30
C ASP A 490 -11.55 -3.70 9.59
N MET A 491 -11.75 -2.58 10.30
CA MET A 491 -13.04 -2.03 10.69
C MET A 491 -13.91 -3.06 11.39
N ALA A 492 -13.28 -3.93 12.18
CA ALA A 492 -13.91 -5.00 12.95
C ALA A 492 -14.79 -5.95 12.10
N CYS A 493 -14.40 -6.22 10.85
CA CYS A 493 -15.04 -7.24 10.04
C CYS A 493 -14.76 -8.64 10.60
N PRO A 494 -15.79 -9.41 11.03
CA PRO A 494 -15.58 -10.72 11.64
C PRO A 494 -15.42 -11.86 10.62
N GLU A 495 -15.23 -11.55 9.33
CA GLU A 495 -15.06 -12.54 8.27
C GLU A 495 -13.87 -13.48 8.44
N PRO A 496 -12.67 -13.02 8.88
CA PRO A 496 -11.52 -13.89 9.12
C PRO A 496 -11.85 -15.08 10.02
N GLN A 497 -11.18 -16.21 9.78
CA GLN A 497 -11.42 -17.45 10.51
C GLN A 497 -11.13 -17.31 12.01
N ASN A 498 -10.03 -16.64 12.33
CA ASN A 498 -9.50 -16.44 13.67
C ASN A 498 -9.75 -14.99 14.14
N TYR A 499 -10.94 -14.45 13.85
CA TYR A 499 -11.34 -13.14 14.37
C TYR A 499 -11.55 -13.22 15.90
N GLY A 500 -10.80 -12.43 16.67
CA GLY A 500 -11.09 -12.29 18.10
C GLY A 500 -10.47 -11.07 18.78
N VAL A 501 -10.44 -11.16 20.12
CA VAL A 501 -10.20 -10.07 21.08
C VAL A 501 -9.07 -10.48 22.03
N GLY A 502 -8.38 -9.49 22.57
CA GLY A 502 -7.19 -9.66 23.39
C GLY A 502 -5.98 -10.05 22.54
N CYS A 503 -5.02 -10.67 23.20
CA CYS A 503 -3.77 -11.10 22.60
C CYS A 503 -3.94 -12.41 21.82
N GLN A 504 -3.59 -12.39 20.54
CA GLN A 504 -3.71 -13.51 19.62
C GLN A 504 -2.45 -13.67 18.79
N ASP A 505 -1.73 -14.74 19.03
CA ASP A 505 -0.49 -15.03 18.33
C ASP A 505 -0.74 -15.60 16.93
N ILE A 506 0.10 -15.19 15.99
CA ILE A 506 0.31 -15.89 14.74
C ILE A 506 1.79 -16.19 14.56
N ILE A 507 2.09 -17.34 13.95
CA ILE A 507 3.46 -17.78 13.70
C ILE A 507 3.75 -17.67 12.22
N TYR A 508 4.86 -17.03 11.89
CA TYR A 508 5.37 -16.96 10.52
C TYR A 508 6.89 -17.11 10.54
N GLN A 509 7.42 -18.05 9.76
CA GLN A 509 8.87 -18.32 9.67
C GLN A 509 9.55 -18.48 11.04
N ASN A 510 8.90 -19.21 11.97
CA ASN A 510 9.35 -19.43 13.35
C ASN A 510 9.41 -18.17 14.24
N GLN A 511 8.86 -17.04 13.79
CA GLN A 511 8.67 -15.84 14.61
C GLN A 511 7.21 -15.74 15.05
N VAL A 512 6.99 -15.43 16.32
CA VAL A 512 5.67 -15.18 16.90
C VAL A 512 5.35 -13.69 16.77
N PHE A 513 4.15 -13.39 16.30
CA PHE A 513 3.60 -12.03 16.22
C PHE A 513 2.28 -11.96 17.00
N SER A 514 2.27 -11.18 18.08
CA SER A 514 1.12 -11.06 18.99
C SER A 514 0.22 -9.91 18.56
N ASN A 515 -0.94 -10.27 17.98
CA ASN A 515 -1.98 -9.32 17.62
C ASN A 515 -2.78 -8.93 18.85
N HIS A 516 -3.25 -7.69 18.92
CA HIS A 516 -4.17 -7.23 19.94
C HIS A 516 -5.37 -6.49 19.34
N ARG A 517 -6.57 -6.85 19.84
CA ARG A 517 -7.82 -6.10 19.63
C ARG A 517 -8.54 -5.91 20.96
N TRP A 518 -8.97 -4.69 21.25
CA TRP A 518 -9.61 -4.36 22.53
C TRP A 518 -10.97 -5.04 22.75
N ASP A 519 -11.80 -5.07 21.72
CA ASP A 519 -13.13 -5.68 21.76
C ASP A 519 -13.62 -6.03 20.34
N HIS A 520 -14.76 -6.71 20.21
CA HIS A 520 -15.32 -7.16 18.93
C HIS A 520 -15.86 -6.05 18.01
N ASN A 521 -15.87 -4.80 18.45
CA ASN A 521 -16.23 -3.62 17.68
C ASN A 521 -15.05 -2.64 17.54
N TYR A 522 -13.89 -2.95 18.15
CA TYR A 522 -12.67 -2.19 17.95
C TYR A 522 -12.14 -2.42 16.53
N ARG A 523 -11.93 -1.32 15.81
CA ARG A 523 -11.80 -1.28 14.34
C ARG A 523 -10.44 -1.71 13.81
N ALA A 524 -9.45 -1.80 14.69
CA ALA A 524 -8.08 -2.08 14.30
C ALA A 524 -7.57 -3.35 14.98
N LEU A 525 -6.63 -4.01 14.31
CA LEU A 525 -5.81 -5.06 14.87
C LEU A 525 -4.37 -4.53 14.88
N THR A 526 -3.71 -4.55 16.04
CA THR A 526 -2.38 -3.95 16.20
C THR A 526 -1.37 -4.94 16.75
N GLN A 527 -0.15 -4.91 16.23
CA GLN A 527 1.03 -5.54 16.80
C GLN A 527 2.00 -4.46 17.29
N LYS A 528 2.72 -4.74 18.36
CA LYS A 528 3.74 -3.85 18.90
C LYS A 528 5.05 -4.59 19.10
N SER A 529 6.15 -4.02 18.64
CA SER A 529 7.51 -4.52 18.89
C SER A 529 8.41 -3.41 19.38
N TYR A 530 9.40 -3.75 20.21
CA TYR A 530 10.39 -2.80 20.71
C TYR A 530 11.56 -2.65 19.74
N ALA A 531 12.06 -1.44 19.59
CA ALA A 531 13.26 -1.13 18.83
C ALA A 531 14.01 0.04 19.49
N ARG A 532 15.34 0.03 19.44
CA ARG A 532 16.16 1.11 20.02
C ARG A 532 15.97 2.39 19.21
N ASP A 533 15.68 3.52 19.87
CA ASP A 533 15.53 4.82 19.19
C ASP A 533 16.75 5.16 18.32
N ASN A 534 17.95 4.97 18.89
CA ASN A 534 19.21 5.22 18.18
C ASN A 534 19.46 4.30 16.98
N GLU A 535 18.93 3.07 16.99
CA GLU A 535 19.01 2.16 15.84
C GLU A 535 18.22 2.75 14.67
N LEU A 536 17.02 3.25 14.95
CA LEU A 536 16.08 3.71 13.94
C LEU A 536 16.42 5.10 13.42
N PHE A 537 16.87 5.99 14.31
CA PHE A 537 16.89 7.41 13.99
C PHE A 537 18.28 8.05 14.10
N SER A 538 19.24 7.59 14.91
CA SER A 538 20.53 8.31 14.99
C SER A 538 21.42 8.17 13.73
N SER A 539 21.10 7.24 12.81
CA SER A 539 21.79 7.10 11.53
C SER A 539 21.35 8.18 10.52
N PRO A 540 22.13 8.47 9.45
CA PRO A 540 21.73 9.44 8.42
C PRO A 540 20.42 9.14 7.69
N TYR A 541 19.97 7.88 7.74
CA TYR A 541 18.65 7.42 7.28
C TYR A 541 18.38 6.01 7.79
N TYR A 542 17.13 5.57 7.67
CA TYR A 542 16.68 4.19 7.83
C TYR A 542 15.62 3.85 6.77
N TYR A 543 15.39 2.55 6.56
CA TYR A 543 14.34 2.06 5.68
C TYR A 543 13.17 1.53 6.49
N PHE A 544 11.97 1.90 6.03
CA PHE A 544 10.69 1.42 6.53
C PHE A 544 9.91 0.86 5.35
N GLU A 545 9.35 -0.34 5.50
CA GLU A 545 8.64 -1.05 4.42
C GLU A 545 7.30 -1.59 4.89
N ILE A 546 6.25 -1.29 4.11
CA ILE A 546 4.94 -1.95 4.17
C ILE A 546 4.81 -2.76 2.88
N GLU A 547 4.81 -4.09 2.99
CA GLU A 547 4.44 -4.97 1.88
C GLU A 547 2.99 -5.42 2.05
N TRP A 548 2.11 -4.79 1.29
CA TRP A 548 0.68 -5.06 1.28
C TRP A 548 0.34 -5.96 0.08
N LYS A 549 -0.02 -7.21 0.38
CA LYS A 549 -0.45 -8.24 -0.57
C LYS A 549 -1.96 -8.47 -0.48
N PRO A 550 -2.56 -9.20 -1.44
CA PRO A 550 -4.00 -9.48 -1.42
C PRO A 550 -4.52 -10.27 -0.20
N THR A 551 -3.64 -11.00 0.48
CA THR A 551 -3.97 -11.88 1.61
C THR A 551 -3.09 -11.67 2.84
N GLU A 552 -2.08 -10.80 2.78
CA GLU A 552 -1.07 -10.64 3.82
C GLU A 552 -0.54 -9.20 3.86
N ILE A 553 -0.07 -8.76 5.03
CA ILE A 553 0.64 -7.50 5.22
C ILE A 553 1.92 -7.79 6.01
N PHE A 554 3.04 -7.24 5.56
CA PHE A 554 4.33 -7.33 6.25
C PHE A 554 4.86 -5.93 6.55
N TRP A 555 5.47 -5.78 7.71
CA TRP A 555 6.18 -4.57 8.10
C TRP A 555 7.64 -4.90 8.35
N ARG A 556 8.54 -4.15 7.73
CA ARG A 556 9.99 -4.35 7.88
C ARG A 556 10.70 -3.03 8.11
N ILE A 557 11.79 -3.08 8.86
CA ILE A 557 12.70 -1.95 9.06
C ILE A 557 14.15 -2.38 8.97
N GLY A 558 15.04 -1.52 8.49
CA GLY A 558 16.47 -1.83 8.43
C GLY A 558 17.33 -0.70 7.90
N PRO A 559 18.66 -0.79 8.05
CA PRO A 559 19.58 0.23 7.56
C PRO A 559 19.70 0.23 6.04
N GLU A 560 19.42 -0.91 5.40
CA GLU A 560 19.51 -1.11 3.95
C GLU A 560 18.41 -2.10 3.50
N PRO A 561 17.95 -2.06 2.22
CA PRO A 561 16.85 -2.90 1.76
C PRO A 561 17.04 -4.41 1.95
N HIS A 562 18.28 -4.90 1.86
CA HIS A 562 18.61 -6.33 2.03
C HIS A 562 18.99 -6.70 3.47
N LYS A 563 18.94 -5.74 4.40
CA LYS A 563 19.23 -5.91 5.83
C LYS A 563 18.01 -5.59 6.71
N MET A 564 16.81 -5.57 6.13
CA MET A 564 15.59 -5.29 6.89
C MET A 564 15.13 -6.52 7.67
N LYS A 565 14.73 -6.29 8.92
CA LYS A 565 14.09 -7.28 9.79
C LYS A 565 12.57 -7.10 9.77
N GLN A 566 11.84 -8.19 9.89
CA GLN A 566 10.38 -8.17 10.00
C GLN A 566 9.97 -7.81 11.44
N VAL A 567 9.14 -6.78 11.57
CA VAL A 567 8.66 -6.26 12.85
C VAL A 567 7.15 -6.39 13.03
N GLY A 568 6.43 -6.72 11.95
CA GLY A 568 5.01 -7.04 11.98
C GLY A 568 4.63 -7.95 10.82
N TYR A 569 3.58 -8.75 11.02
CA TYR A 569 2.99 -9.62 10.01
C TYR A 569 1.53 -9.86 10.32
N MET A 570 0.66 -9.76 9.32
CA MET A 570 -0.75 -10.15 9.45
C MET A 570 -1.21 -10.86 8.18
N ASN A 571 -2.20 -11.73 8.29
CA ASN A 571 -2.81 -12.40 7.14
C ASN A 571 -4.33 -12.46 7.24
N ASN A 572 -4.96 -12.86 6.13
CA ASN A 572 -6.41 -12.95 5.98
C ASN A 572 -7.10 -13.94 6.93
N THR A 573 -6.36 -14.75 7.69
CA THR A 573 -6.95 -15.65 8.69
C THR A 573 -7.32 -14.92 9.98
N VAL A 574 -6.63 -13.83 10.34
CA VAL A 574 -6.88 -13.05 11.58
C VAL A 574 -7.50 -11.68 11.34
N THR A 575 -7.33 -11.10 10.15
CA THR A 575 -7.80 -9.74 9.84
C THR A 575 -8.30 -9.61 8.41
N SER A 576 -9.26 -8.71 8.16
CA SER A 576 -9.69 -8.42 6.78
C SER A 576 -8.66 -7.53 6.10
N ILE A 577 -7.97 -8.07 5.11
CA ILE A 577 -6.92 -7.37 4.36
C ILE A 577 -7.57 -6.39 3.36
N PRO A 578 -7.23 -5.09 3.40
CA PRO A 578 -7.71 -4.11 2.43
C PRO A 578 -7.41 -4.53 0.98
N ASN A 579 -8.27 -4.12 0.06
CA ASN A 579 -8.15 -4.45 -1.37
C ASN A 579 -8.52 -3.28 -2.29
N ASN A 580 -8.71 -2.11 -1.71
CA ASN A 580 -9.11 -0.86 -2.34
C ASN A 580 -7.91 0.10 -2.41
N GLN A 581 -7.96 1.06 -3.31
CA GLN A 581 -6.83 1.95 -3.60
C GLN A 581 -6.47 2.82 -2.39
N MET A 582 -5.17 2.90 -2.05
CA MET A 582 -4.68 3.69 -0.91
C MET A 582 -3.56 4.64 -1.35
N VAL A 583 -3.36 5.70 -0.56
CA VAL A 583 -2.28 6.68 -0.68
C VAL A 583 -1.34 6.59 0.51
N LEU A 584 -0.05 6.85 0.28
CA LEU A 584 0.98 6.87 1.30
C LEU A 584 1.01 8.21 2.03
N ILE A 585 1.11 8.17 3.35
CA ILE A 585 1.32 9.31 4.23
C ILE A 585 2.62 9.10 5.02
N ILE A 586 3.40 10.18 5.18
CA ILE A 586 4.58 10.23 6.05
C ILE A 586 4.46 11.46 6.94
N THR A 587 4.44 11.28 8.26
CA THR A 587 4.15 12.35 9.23
C THR A 587 5.05 12.30 10.47
N GLN A 588 5.16 13.46 11.13
CA GLN A 588 5.64 13.63 12.50
C GLN A 588 4.56 14.36 13.29
N GLU A 589 3.93 13.67 14.24
CA GLU A 589 2.69 14.13 14.86
C GLU A 589 2.81 14.21 16.39
N PHE A 590 2.31 15.29 16.98
CA PHE A 590 2.10 15.33 18.42
C PHE A 590 0.74 14.70 18.74
N HIS A 591 0.73 13.57 19.43
CA HIS A 591 -0.52 12.89 19.83
C HIS A 591 -0.88 13.11 21.30
N ASN A 592 -2.17 12.94 21.58
CA ASN A 592 -2.64 12.77 22.94
C ASN A 592 -2.26 11.37 23.44
N THR A 593 -1.54 11.31 24.54
CA THR A 593 -1.10 10.07 25.19
C THR A 593 -2.27 9.18 25.63
N LYS A 594 -3.48 9.74 25.78
CA LYS A 594 -4.72 8.98 26.02
C LYS A 594 -5.09 8.03 24.89
N TRP A 595 -4.61 8.26 23.67
CA TRP A 595 -4.85 7.36 22.52
C TRP A 595 -3.95 6.12 22.57
N TRP A 596 -2.92 6.15 23.41
CA TRP A 596 -1.93 5.09 23.56
C TRP A 596 -1.89 4.58 25.00
N PRO A 597 -2.85 3.72 25.39
CA PRO A 597 -2.96 3.26 26.77
C PRO A 597 -1.65 2.62 27.24
N GLY A 598 -1.23 2.99 28.46
CA GLY A 598 0.01 2.50 29.06
C GLY A 598 1.27 3.26 28.67
N THR A 599 1.19 4.36 27.91
CA THR A 599 2.35 5.22 27.68
C THR A 599 2.94 5.77 28.98
N PRO A 600 4.28 5.74 29.15
CA PRO A 600 4.93 6.15 30.40
C PRO A 600 4.96 7.66 30.61
N TYR A 601 4.74 8.43 29.55
CA TYR A 601 4.85 9.88 29.60
C TYR A 601 3.50 10.50 29.22
N GLU A 602 3.02 11.41 30.05
CA GLU A 602 1.93 12.31 29.71
C GLU A 602 2.44 13.49 28.89
N GLN A 603 1.81 13.76 27.75
CA GLN A 603 2.16 14.84 26.82
C GLN A 603 2.21 16.21 27.50
N HIS A 604 1.40 16.38 28.56
CA HIS A 604 1.29 17.57 29.40
C HIS A 604 2.62 18.01 30.01
N TYR A 605 3.47 17.06 30.39
CA TYR A 605 4.73 17.34 31.08
C TYR A 605 5.94 17.19 30.15
N ILE A 606 5.70 17.18 28.83
CA ILE A 606 6.75 17.25 27.81
C ILE A 606 6.88 18.70 27.34
N PRO A 607 8.07 19.31 27.39
CA PRO A 607 8.30 20.68 26.96
C PRO A 607 7.80 20.98 25.55
N PHE A 608 7.56 22.25 25.27
CA PHE A 608 7.46 22.73 23.90
C PHE A 608 8.84 22.66 23.22
N PRO A 609 8.88 22.38 21.90
CA PRO A 609 10.13 22.28 21.16
C PRO A 609 10.87 23.62 21.17
N GLY A 610 12.08 23.66 21.74
CA GLY A 610 12.96 24.84 21.68
C GLY A 610 13.70 25.02 20.35
N ASN A 611 13.72 23.98 19.52
CA ASN A 611 14.27 23.98 18.17
C ASN A 611 13.32 23.22 17.25
N ASP A 612 13.47 23.45 15.94
CA ASP A 612 12.72 22.71 14.93
C ASP A 612 13.06 21.22 14.98
N TYR A 613 12.03 20.37 14.91
CA TYR A 613 12.21 18.93 14.70
C TYR A 613 12.07 18.62 13.22
N VAL A 614 13.13 18.06 12.62
CA VAL A 614 13.28 17.94 11.17
C VAL A 614 13.27 16.47 10.76
N GLY A 615 12.38 16.13 9.83
CA GLY A 615 12.36 14.88 9.10
C GLY A 615 12.75 15.09 7.64
N GLU A 616 13.55 14.17 7.08
CA GLU A 616 13.95 14.18 5.67
C GLU A 616 13.58 12.86 5.01
N ILE A 617 12.87 12.92 3.88
CA ILE A 617 12.46 11.77 3.07
C ILE A 617 13.31 11.76 1.81
N TYR A 618 14.14 10.73 1.64
CA TYR A 618 15.13 10.63 0.56
C TYR A 618 14.69 9.75 -0.61
N GLU A 619 13.81 8.78 -0.36
CA GLU A 619 13.31 7.89 -1.41
C GLU A 619 11.98 7.29 -1.01
N VAL A 620 11.08 7.18 -1.98
CA VAL A 620 9.92 6.29 -1.93
C VAL A 620 9.99 5.39 -3.15
N ILE A 621 9.89 4.09 -2.94
CA ILE A 621 9.83 3.09 -4.02
C ILE A 621 8.70 2.11 -3.74
N ILE A 622 7.92 1.79 -4.77
CA ILE A 622 6.81 0.85 -4.70
C ILE A 622 7.02 -0.20 -5.78
N GLU A 623 7.23 -1.44 -5.37
CA GLU A 623 7.54 -2.57 -6.26
C GLU A 623 6.40 -3.57 -6.43
#